data_AF-A0A2P5C9G4-F1
#
_entry.id   AF-A0A2P5C9G4-F1
#
_cell.length_a   1.000
_cell.length_b   1.000
_cell.length_c   1.000
_cell.angle_alpha   90.00
_cell.angle_beta   90.00
_cell.angle_gamma   90.00
#
_symmetry.space_group_name_H-M   'P 1'
#
loop_
_entity.id
_entity.type
_entity.pdbx_description
1 polymer ?
#
loop_
_entity_poly.entity_id
_entity_poly.type
_entity_poly.pdbx_seq_one_letter_code
_entity_poly.pdbx_strand_id
1 'polypeptide(L)'
;MRVRVKIDADTPLRNRIHMFMIEVSREVSLLLQYDHLPDFCYDYGVIGHHYKECTRNRSSREEPTCLAKKRYGLWLNDSVPQTRTLEEQRLEKKKSLIELLVTQN
;
A
#
# COMPACT_ATOMS: atom_id res chain seq x y z
N MET A 1 -20.09 -9.05 1.87
CA MET A 1 -20.54 -7.77 1.26
C MET A 1 -19.60 -7.42 0.11
N ARG A 2 -20.10 -7.12 -1.08
CA ARG A 2 -19.29 -6.71 -2.25
C ARG A 2 -19.78 -5.36 -2.73
N VAL A 3 -18.88 -4.40 -2.90
CA VAL A 3 -19.19 -3.04 -3.35
C VAL A 3 -18.48 -2.80 -4.67
N ARG A 4 -19.16 -2.18 -5.64
CA ARG A 4 -18.54 -1.71 -6.89
C ARG A 4 -18.23 -0.23 -6.74
N VAL A 5 -17.00 0.16 -7.08
CA VAL A 5 -16.54 1.54 -7.02
C VAL A 5 -16.03 1.97 -8.38
N LYS A 6 -16.22 3.26 -8.72
CA LYS A 6 -15.57 3.87 -9.88
C LYS A 6 -14.22 4.41 -9.42
N ILE A 7 -13.16 4.01 -10.09
CA ILE A 7 -11.80 4.51 -9.85
C ILE A 7 -11.30 5.23 -11.11
N ASP A 8 -10.42 6.20 -10.91
CA ASP A 8 -9.67 6.83 -11.99
C ASP A 8 -8.40 6.01 -12.24
N ALA A 9 -8.33 5.36 -13.40
CA ALA A 9 -7.25 4.43 -13.76
C ALA A 9 -5.91 5.15 -14.01
N ASP A 10 -5.95 6.43 -14.36
CA ASP A 10 -4.75 7.25 -14.63
C ASP A 10 -4.09 7.74 -13.33
N THR A 11 -4.77 7.54 -12.19
CA THR A 11 -4.24 7.88 -10.88
C THR A 11 -3.63 6.68 -10.18
N PRO A 12 -2.54 6.86 -9.43
CA PRO A 12 -1.95 5.75 -8.71
C PRO A 12 -2.94 5.14 -7.70
N LEU A 13 -3.02 3.82 -7.68
CA LEU A 13 -3.86 3.07 -6.76
C LEU A 13 -3.51 3.39 -5.31
N ARG A 14 -4.55 3.48 -4.50
CA ARG A 14 -4.45 3.75 -3.07
C ARG A 14 -4.46 2.43 -2.31
N ASN A 15 -3.64 2.35 -1.26
CA ASN A 15 -3.60 1.22 -0.34
C ASN A 15 -4.58 1.36 0.84
N ARG A 16 -5.20 2.55 0.98
CA ARG A 16 -6.10 2.87 2.07
C ARG A 16 -7.25 3.73 1.58
N ILE A 17 -8.39 3.52 2.22
CA ILE A 17 -9.55 4.42 2.16
C ILE A 17 -9.89 4.90 3.56
N HIS A 18 -10.34 6.14 3.63
CA HIS A 18 -10.82 6.76 4.84
C HIS A 18 -12.33 6.92 4.70
N MET A 19 -13.07 6.41 5.67
CA MET A 19 -14.52 6.51 5.67
C MET A 19 -15.01 6.90 7.06
N PHE A 20 -15.95 7.84 7.10
CA PHE A 20 -16.64 8.17 8.34
C PHE A 20 -17.77 7.18 8.57
N MET A 21 -17.71 6.44 9.68
CA MET A 21 -18.74 5.49 10.07
C MET A 21 -19.70 6.18 11.03
N ILE A 22 -20.93 6.42 10.57
CA ILE A 22 -21.96 7.16 11.31
C ILE A 22 -22.31 6.44 12.63
N GLU A 23 -22.43 5.12 12.60
CA GLU A 23 -22.80 4.28 13.76
C GLU A 23 -21.85 4.43 14.96
N VAL A 24 -20.57 4.69 14.68
CA VAL A 24 -19.52 4.83 15.70
C VAL A 24 -18.99 6.26 15.77
N SER A 25 -19.60 7.19 15.04
CA SER A 25 -19.25 8.61 14.94
C SER A 25 -17.73 8.87 14.83
N ARG A 26 -17.03 8.03 14.05
CA ARG A 26 -15.56 8.12 13.91
C ARG A 26 -15.11 7.84 12.49
N GLU A 27 -13.96 8.39 12.15
CA GLU A 27 -13.22 8.04 10.94
C GLU A 27 -12.53 6.70 11.11
N VAL A 28 -12.70 5.82 10.13
CA VAL A 28 -12.04 4.52 10.05
C VAL A 28 -11.20 4.46 8.78
N SER A 29 -9.96 4.00 8.92
CA SER A 29 -9.07 3.71 7.80
C SER A 29 -9.11 2.22 7.48
N LEU A 30 -9.51 1.88 6.26
CA LEU A 30 -9.52 0.50 5.76
C LEU A 30 -8.36 0.29 4.79
N LEU A 31 -7.73 -0.88 4.87
CA LEU A 31 -6.75 -1.32 3.89
C LEU A 31 -7.47 -1.83 2.63
N LEU A 32 -6.95 -1.48 1.46
CA LEU A 32 -7.41 -2.02 0.19
C LEU A 32 -6.47 -3.11 -0.28
N GLN A 33 -7.02 -4.30 -0.49
CA GLN A 33 -6.38 -5.41 -1.17
C GLN A 33 -6.98 -5.54 -2.57
N TYR A 34 -6.11 -5.68 -3.58
CA TYR A 34 -6.52 -5.78 -4.98
C TYR A 34 -6.17 -7.16 -5.51
N ASP A 35 -7.20 -7.99 -5.73
CA ASP A 35 -6.97 -9.39 -6.11
C ASP A 35 -6.53 -9.55 -7.57
N HIS A 36 -7.00 -8.67 -8.47
CA HIS A 36 -6.66 -8.73 -9.90
C HIS A 36 -6.50 -7.33 -10.51
N LEU A 37 -5.28 -7.00 -10.90
CA LEU A 37 -4.94 -5.76 -11.58
C LEU A 37 -4.43 -6.03 -13.00
N PRO A 38 -5.29 -5.96 -14.02
CA PRO A 38 -4.85 -6.11 -15.41
C PRO A 38 -3.92 -4.94 -15.80
N ASP A 39 -2.85 -5.24 -16.54
CA ASP A 39 -1.91 -4.26 -17.10
C ASP A 39 -1.46 -3.16 -16.13
N PHE A 40 -1.01 -3.57 -14.94
CA PHE A 40 -0.58 -2.66 -13.88
C PHE A 40 0.92 -2.35 -13.93
N CYS A 41 1.25 -1.08 -13.71
CA CYS A 41 2.64 -0.66 -13.56
C CYS A 41 3.03 -0.51 -12.09
N TYR A 42 3.90 -1.39 -11.60
CA TYR A 42 4.41 -1.34 -10.23
C TYR A 42 5.37 -0.17 -9.92
N ASP A 43 5.83 0.58 -10.93
CA ASP A 43 6.65 1.78 -10.73
C ASP A 43 5.78 3.05 -10.62
N TYR A 44 4.73 3.15 -11.43
CA TYR A 44 3.83 4.31 -11.48
C TYR A 44 2.57 4.14 -10.61
N GLY A 45 2.18 2.90 -10.32
CA GLY A 45 1.01 2.58 -9.53
C GLY A 45 -0.31 2.65 -10.28
N VAL A 46 -0.32 2.66 -11.61
CA VAL A 46 -1.52 2.90 -12.44
C VAL A 46 -1.91 1.65 -13.24
N ILE A 47 -3.20 1.58 -13.60
CA ILE A 47 -3.78 0.52 -14.44
C ILE A 47 -3.69 0.97 -15.92
N GLY A 48 -3.47 0.04 -16.84
CA GLY A 48 -3.39 0.32 -18.28
C GLY A 48 -1.99 0.74 -18.76
N HIS A 49 -0.99 0.71 -17.88
CA HIS A 49 0.41 0.86 -18.25
C HIS A 49 1.13 -0.46 -18.01
N HIS A 50 1.42 -1.16 -19.10
CA HIS A 50 2.04 -2.48 -19.02
C HIS A 50 3.47 -2.37 -18.47
N TYR A 51 3.73 -3.08 -17.36
CA TYR A 51 5.01 -2.98 -16.65
C TYR A 51 6.23 -3.28 -17.57
N LYS A 52 6.11 -4.20 -18.54
CA LYS A 52 7.24 -4.53 -19.43
C LYS A 52 7.63 -3.37 -20.37
N GLU A 53 6.72 -2.44 -20.60
CA GLU A 53 6.93 -1.26 -21.44
C GLU A 53 7.39 -0.05 -20.62
N CYS A 54 7.36 -0.15 -19.29
CA CYS A 54 7.80 0.90 -18.39
C CYS A 54 9.29 1.23 -18.59
N THR A 55 9.59 2.50 -18.84
CA THR A 55 10.97 3.00 -19.04
C THR A 55 11.61 3.52 -17.76
N ARG A 56 10.81 3.79 -16.72
CA ARG A 56 11.24 4.46 -15.48
C ARG A 56 12.35 3.73 -14.71
N ASN A 57 12.43 2.40 -14.84
CA ASN A 57 13.34 1.58 -14.03
C ASN A 57 14.40 0.83 -14.84
N ARG A 58 14.68 1.26 -16.08
CA ARG A 58 15.71 0.62 -16.93
C ARG A 58 17.15 0.92 -16.51
N SER A 59 17.37 1.69 -15.44
CA SER A 59 18.70 2.12 -15.00
C SER A 59 19.44 1.10 -14.11
N SER A 60 18.76 0.09 -13.56
CA SER A 60 19.44 -1.02 -12.90
C SER A 60 19.56 -2.20 -13.87
N ARG A 61 20.79 -2.60 -14.20
CA ARG A 61 21.15 -3.82 -14.96
C ARG A 61 20.70 -5.14 -14.29
N GLU A 62 19.92 -5.06 -13.23
CA GLU A 62 19.39 -6.21 -12.50
C GLU A 62 18.01 -6.55 -13.07
N GLU A 63 17.91 -7.79 -13.53
CA GLU A 63 16.70 -8.42 -14.04
C GLU A 63 15.49 -8.15 -13.12
N PRO A 64 14.29 -7.83 -13.66
CA PRO A 64 13.17 -7.27 -12.91
C PRO A 64 12.41 -8.30 -12.05
N THR A 65 13.09 -9.36 -11.63
CA THR A 65 12.49 -10.53 -10.98
C THR A 65 11.90 -10.21 -9.60
N CYS A 66 12.36 -9.14 -8.92
CA CYS A 66 11.91 -8.80 -7.58
C CYS A 66 10.90 -7.63 -7.56
N LEU A 67 9.61 -7.97 -7.50
CA LEU A 67 8.53 -7.00 -7.26
C LEU A 67 8.72 -6.21 -5.95
N ALA A 68 9.38 -6.80 -4.95
CA ALA A 68 9.64 -6.17 -3.66
C ALA A 68 10.53 -4.90 -3.73
N LYS A 69 11.33 -4.73 -4.80
CA LYS A 69 12.13 -3.51 -5.00
C LYS A 69 11.33 -2.34 -5.57
N LYS A 70 10.06 -2.55 -5.96
CA LYS A 70 9.24 -1.53 -6.62
C LYS A 70 8.35 -0.81 -5.62
N ARG A 71 8.14 0.49 -5.86
CA ARG A 71 7.37 1.40 -4.98
C ARG A 71 6.00 0.86 -4.60
N TYR A 72 5.31 0.22 -5.54
CA TYR A 72 3.98 -0.33 -5.31
C TYR A 72 4.00 -1.84 -5.02
N GLY A 73 5.10 -2.54 -5.30
CA GLY A 73 5.17 -4.00 -5.15
C GLY A 73 5.15 -4.51 -3.71
N LEU A 74 5.57 -3.70 -2.73
CA LEU A 74 5.60 -4.12 -1.31
C LEU A 74 4.21 -4.32 -0.68
N TRP A 75 3.21 -3.55 -1.12
CA TRP A 75 1.87 -3.58 -0.51
C TRP A 75 0.78 -4.12 -1.44
N LEU A 76 1.08 -4.32 -2.72
CA LEU A 76 0.16 -4.93 -3.69
C LEU A 76 0.38 -6.44 -3.89
N ASN A 77 1.40 -7.02 -3.26
CA ASN A 77 1.72 -8.43 -3.45
C ASN A 77 1.12 -9.25 -2.30
N ASP A 78 0.13 -10.09 -2.60
CA ASP A 78 -0.56 -10.97 -1.64
C ASP A 78 0.36 -11.99 -0.96
N SER A 79 1.56 -12.19 -1.51
CA SER A 79 2.60 -13.05 -0.95
C SER A 79 3.34 -12.43 0.24
N VAL A 80 3.16 -11.13 0.51
CA VAL A 80 3.70 -10.48 1.70
C VAL A 80 2.60 -10.41 2.76
N PRO A 81 2.75 -11.08 3.91
CA PRO A 81 1.78 -10.98 4.99
C PRO A 81 1.65 -9.52 5.42
N GLN A 82 0.52 -8.87 5.12
CA GLN A 82 0.18 -7.55 5.67
C GLN A 82 -0.30 -7.65 7.13
N THR A 83 0.15 -8.68 7.85
CA THR A 83 -0.24 -9.02 9.23
C THR A 83 0.50 -8.18 10.26
N ARG A 84 0.37 -6.86 10.16
CA ARG A 84 0.43 -5.99 11.33
C ARG A 84 -0.70 -5.00 11.22
N THR A 85 -1.73 -5.21 12.03
CA THR A 85 -2.85 -4.28 12.12
C THR A 85 -2.33 -2.87 12.39
N LEU A 86 -3.05 -1.86 11.87
CA LEU A 86 -2.65 -0.46 12.06
C LEU A 86 -2.55 -0.09 13.56
N GLU A 87 -3.40 -0.72 14.37
CA GLU A 87 -3.38 -0.67 15.83
C GLU A 87 -2.04 -1.14 16.39
N GLU A 88 -1.55 -2.33 15.98
CA GLU A 88 -0.24 -2.84 16.39
C GLU A 88 0.91 -1.92 15.97
N GLN A 89 0.87 -1.39 14.73
CA GLN A 89 1.90 -0.45 14.26
C GLN A 89 1.87 0.90 14.99
N ARG A 90 0.68 1.40 15.33
CA ARG A 90 0.50 2.62 16.12
C ARG A 90 0.93 2.41 17.57
N LEU A 91 0.63 1.25 18.13
CA LEU A 91 1.04 0.88 19.48
C LEU A 91 2.55 0.70 19.55
N GLU A 92 3.17 0.07 18.55
CA GLU A 92 4.62 -0.09 18.46
C GLU A 92 5.33 1.26 18.29
N LYS A 93 4.82 2.13 17.42
CA LYS A 93 5.32 3.50 17.30
C LYS A 93 5.15 4.29 18.59
N LYS A 94 4.02 4.15 19.29
CA LYS A 94 3.80 4.77 20.61
C LYS A 94 4.78 4.23 21.65
N LYS A 95 4.99 2.91 21.72
CA LYS A 95 5.94 2.27 22.63
C LYS A 95 7.37 2.75 22.37
N SER A 96 7.80 2.76 21.12
CA SER A 96 9.11 3.28 20.71
C SER A 96 9.30 4.76 21.05
N LEU A 97 8.27 5.59 20.88
CA LEU A 97 8.33 7.01 21.26
C LEU A 97 8.46 7.19 22.77
N ILE A 98 7.78 6.37 23.56
CA ILE A 98 7.84 6.39 25.03
C ILE A 98 9.23 5.94 25.50
N GLU A 99 9.80 4.87 24.94
CA GLU A 99 11.15 4.42 25.29
C GLU A 99 12.21 5.49 25.03
N LEU A 100 12.13 6.19 23.88
CA LEU A 100 13.04 7.29 23.56
C LEU A 100 12.96 8.43 24.57
N LEU A 101 11.77 8.75 25.06
CA LEU A 101 11.55 9.78 26.09
C LEU A 101 12.06 9.34 27.47
N VAL A 102 12.02 8.05 27.79
CA VAL A 102 12.51 7.49 29.05
C VAL A 102 14.05 7.43 29.08
N THR A 103 14.71 7.18 27.95
CA THR A 103 16.18 7.11 27.86
C THR A 103 16.91 8.46 27.89
N GLN A 104 16.18 9.58 27.83
CA GLN A 104 16.74 10.94 27.87
C GLN A 104 16.74 11.58 29.27
N ASN A 105 16.28 10.86 30.30
CA ASN A 105 16.33 11.22 31.72
C ASN A 105 17.30 10.32 32.48
#